data_AF-A0A329VIH2-F1
#
_entry.id   AF-A0A329VIH2-F1
#
_cell.length_a   1.000
_cell.length_b   1.000
_cell.length_c   1.000
_cell.angle_alpha   90.00
_cell.angle_beta   90.00
_cell.angle_gamma   90.00
#
_symmetry.space_group_name_H-M   'P 1'
#
loop_
_entity.id
_entity.type
_entity.pdbx_description
1 polymer ?
#
loop_
_entity_poly.entity_id
_entity_poly.type
_entity_poly.pdbx_seq_one_letter_code
_entity_poly.pdbx_strand_id
1 'polypeptide(L)'
;MVWFTGMLTRGKFWNRYDEQWMCPCCKRIKFQCVRTSKNNPWMLEIKKVPLFNPDRNKIDHENMAMCADCVDSAINLGREVLSMTDLATTFPGSVISLGELSCVIIPRPHSMHAFKN
;
A
#
# COMPACT_ATOMS: atom_id res chain seq x y z
N MET A 1 -8.48 20.31 -24.02
CA MET A 1 -8.78 19.08 -23.24
C MET A 1 -8.33 19.33 -21.82
N VAL A 2 -9.27 19.63 -20.92
CA VAL A 2 -8.97 19.95 -19.52
C VAL A 2 -9.27 18.70 -18.70
N TRP A 3 -8.24 18.04 -18.16
CA TRP A 3 -8.42 16.93 -17.23
C TRP A 3 -8.69 17.50 -15.84
N PHE A 4 -9.95 17.79 -15.53
CA PHE A 4 -10.42 17.92 -14.16
C PHE A 4 -11.51 16.88 -13.93
N THR A 5 -11.17 15.80 -13.24
CA THR A 5 -12.06 15.24 -12.21
C THR A 5 -11.20 14.69 -11.09
N GLY A 6 -10.99 15.51 -10.06
CA GLY A 6 -10.72 14.98 -8.73
C GLY A 6 -11.91 14.10 -8.35
N MET A 7 -11.82 12.80 -8.60
CA MET A 7 -12.88 11.87 -8.23
C MET A 7 -12.98 11.84 -6.71
N LEU A 8 -14.11 12.32 -6.21
CA LEU A 8 -14.55 12.21 -4.82
C LEU A 8 -14.29 10.78 -4.32
N THR A 9 -13.25 10.59 -3.51
CA THR A 9 -12.95 9.33 -2.80
C THR A 9 -13.92 9.07 -1.65
N ARG A 10 -14.87 10.00 -1.40
CA ARG A 10 -15.89 9.89 -0.34
C ARG A 10 -16.64 8.57 -0.47
N GLY A 11 -16.26 7.60 0.35
CA GLY A 11 -16.93 6.31 0.47
C GLY A 11 -16.63 5.28 -0.63
N LYS A 12 -15.96 5.60 -1.75
CA LYS A 12 -15.76 4.64 -2.85
C LYS A 12 -15.05 3.36 -2.40
N PHE A 13 -13.95 3.49 -1.66
CA PHE A 13 -13.23 2.34 -1.12
C PHE A 13 -13.90 1.79 0.14
N TRP A 14 -14.63 2.63 0.87
CA TRP A 14 -15.40 2.20 2.04
C TRP A 14 -16.43 1.14 1.69
N ASN A 15 -17.23 1.40 0.64
CA ASN A 15 -18.31 0.53 0.19
C ASN A 15 -17.82 -0.66 -0.66
N ARG A 16 -16.60 -0.58 -1.21
CA ARG A 16 -16.05 -1.61 -2.10
C ARG A 16 -15.55 -2.85 -1.34
N TYR A 17 -14.98 -2.65 -0.17
CA TYR A 17 -14.41 -3.74 0.63
C TYR A 17 -15.38 -4.13 1.74
N ASP A 18 -15.21 -5.31 2.32
CA ASP A 18 -16.02 -5.79 3.44
C ASP A 18 -15.76 -4.97 4.73
N GLU A 19 -16.74 -4.82 5.62
CA GLU A 19 -16.57 -4.16 6.93
C GLU A 19 -15.42 -4.77 7.75
N GLN A 20 -15.22 -6.08 7.65
CA GLN A 20 -14.17 -6.84 8.32
C GLN A 20 -12.82 -6.77 7.60
N TRP A 21 -12.72 -6.02 6.48
CA TRP A 21 -11.46 -5.86 5.78
C TRP A 21 -10.40 -5.28 6.70
N MET A 22 -9.27 -5.97 6.71
CA MET A 22 -8.07 -5.61 7.44
C MET A 22 -6.90 -5.62 6.46
N CYS A 23 -6.01 -4.62 6.56
CA CYS A 23 -4.82 -4.59 5.74
C CYS A 23 -3.99 -5.86 5.98
N PRO A 24 -3.72 -6.68 4.95
CA PRO A 24 -3.03 -7.96 5.12
C PRO A 24 -1.59 -7.77 5.60
N CYS A 25 -0.97 -6.62 5.34
CA CYS A 25 0.36 -6.25 5.79
C CYS A 25 0.36 -5.73 7.24
N CYS A 26 -0.18 -4.53 7.47
CA CYS A 26 -0.05 -3.85 8.76
C CYS A 26 -1.17 -4.12 9.78
N LYS A 27 -2.15 -4.97 9.42
CA LYS A 27 -3.28 -5.37 10.26
C LYS A 27 -4.23 -4.24 10.71
N ARG A 28 -4.10 -3.03 10.16
CA ARG A 28 -5.06 -1.95 10.40
C ARG A 28 -6.41 -2.27 9.77
N ILE A 29 -7.49 -2.00 10.49
CA ILE A 29 -8.87 -2.02 9.97
C ILE A 29 -9.15 -0.79 9.10
N LYS A 30 -10.21 -0.81 8.30
CA LYS A 30 -10.64 0.33 7.45
C LYS A 30 -10.60 1.67 8.17
N PHE A 31 -11.23 1.75 9.35
CA PHE A 31 -11.32 2.99 10.13
C PHE A 31 -9.93 3.57 10.45
N GLN A 32 -9.01 2.73 10.92
CA GLN A 32 -7.63 3.13 11.25
C GLN A 32 -6.81 3.55 10.01
N CYS A 33 -7.24 3.19 8.81
CA CYS A 33 -6.60 3.58 7.55
C CYS A 33 -7.12 4.91 6.99
N VAL A 34 -8.18 5.49 7.58
CA VAL A 34 -8.70 6.79 7.14
C VAL A 34 -7.74 7.90 7.54
N ARG A 35 -7.43 8.80 6.61
CA ARG A 35 -6.59 9.98 6.88
C ARG A 35 -7.13 11.26 6.29
N THR A 36 -6.68 12.38 6.84
CA THR A 36 -6.85 13.69 6.22
C THR A 36 -5.88 13.84 5.04
N SER A 37 -6.29 14.61 4.05
CA SER A 37 -5.46 15.09 2.96
C SER A 37 -5.73 16.57 2.75
N LYS A 38 -4.83 17.27 2.05
CA LYS A 38 -4.99 18.72 1.77
C LYS A 38 -6.36 19.07 1.15
N ASN A 39 -6.92 18.16 0.36
CA ASN A 39 -8.14 18.41 -0.42
C ASN A 39 -9.37 17.65 0.11
N ASN A 40 -9.20 16.69 1.02
CA ASN A 40 -10.30 15.87 1.53
C ASN A 40 -10.01 15.43 2.99
N PRO A 41 -10.86 15.82 3.97
CA PRO A 41 -10.62 15.53 5.38
C PRO A 41 -10.72 14.05 5.74
N TRP A 42 -11.38 13.21 4.92
CA TRP A 42 -11.55 11.79 5.22
C TRP A 42 -11.34 10.95 3.97
N MET A 43 -10.15 10.38 3.85
CA MET A 43 -9.76 9.52 2.73
C MET A 43 -9.39 8.13 3.22
N LEU A 44 -10.08 7.12 2.68
CA LEU A 44 -9.65 5.73 2.71
C LEU A 44 -9.23 5.35 1.30
N GLU A 45 -7.97 4.93 1.14
CA GLU A 45 -7.47 4.38 -0.11
C GLU A 45 -6.94 2.96 0.13
N ILE A 46 -7.45 2.03 -0.68
CA ILE A 46 -7.01 0.64 -0.69
C ILE A 46 -6.56 0.32 -2.10
N LYS A 47 -5.28 -0.02 -2.26
CA LYS A 47 -4.59 -0.18 -3.54
C LYS A 47 -3.97 -1.57 -3.63
N LYS A 48 -3.70 -2.00 -4.86
CA LYS A 48 -2.98 -3.23 -5.17
C LYS A 48 -1.62 -2.87 -5.71
N VAL A 49 -0.60 -3.64 -5.36
CA VAL A 49 0.77 -3.50 -5.87
C VAL A 49 1.36 -4.88 -6.07
N PRO A 50 2.13 -5.13 -7.16
CA PRO A 50 2.86 -6.37 -7.30
C PRO A 50 3.90 -6.51 -6.17
N LEU A 51 3.93 -7.67 -5.52
CA LEU A 51 4.91 -8.01 -4.49
C LEU A 51 5.63 -9.30 -4.86
N PHE A 52 6.78 -9.55 -4.26
CA PHE A 52 7.46 -10.83 -4.41
C PHE A 52 6.72 -11.93 -3.62
N ASN A 53 6.50 -13.10 -4.23
CA ASN A 53 5.95 -14.27 -3.57
C ASN A 53 7.06 -15.33 -3.40
N PRO A 54 7.56 -15.53 -2.16
CA PRO A 54 8.66 -16.44 -1.90
C PRO A 54 8.27 -17.91 -2.11
N ASP A 55 7.02 -18.30 -1.83
CA ASP A 55 6.56 -19.69 -1.95
C ASP A 55 6.56 -20.16 -3.41
N ARG A 56 6.19 -19.27 -4.32
CA ARG A 56 6.14 -19.56 -5.76
C ARG A 56 7.44 -19.20 -6.48
N ASN A 57 8.31 -18.42 -5.83
CA ASN A 57 9.46 -17.74 -6.43
C ASN A 57 9.08 -16.92 -7.67
N LYS A 58 7.99 -16.13 -7.57
CA LYS A 58 7.46 -15.30 -8.68
C LYS A 58 6.95 -13.97 -8.15
N ILE A 59 6.78 -13.01 -9.05
CA ILE A 59 6.04 -11.78 -8.75
C ILE A 59 4.56 -12.13 -8.67
N ASP A 60 3.93 -11.79 -7.55
CA ASP A 60 2.50 -11.89 -7.36
C ASP A 60 1.84 -10.63 -7.89
N HIS A 61 1.26 -10.75 -9.09
CA HIS A 61 0.39 -9.72 -9.66
C HIS A 61 -1.04 -9.82 -9.12
N GLU A 62 -1.37 -10.89 -8.39
CA GLU A 62 -2.71 -11.12 -7.86
C GLU A 62 -2.92 -10.32 -6.56
N ASN A 63 -3.44 -9.12 -6.76
CA ASN A 63 -4.58 -8.61 -6.00
C ASN A 63 -4.44 -8.41 -4.49
N MET A 64 -3.24 -8.37 -3.90
CA MET A 64 -3.10 -8.04 -2.49
C MET A 64 -3.51 -6.57 -2.25
N ALA A 65 -4.77 -6.39 -1.88
CA ALA A 65 -5.35 -5.10 -1.59
C ALA A 65 -4.91 -4.66 -0.19
N MET A 66 -4.01 -3.68 -0.15
CA MET A 66 -3.46 -3.12 1.09
C MET A 66 -3.93 -1.68 1.28
N CYS A 67 -3.80 -1.18 2.51
CA CYS A 67 -3.95 0.26 2.71
C CYS A 67 -2.88 1.01 1.90
N ALA A 68 -3.21 2.23 1.47
CA ALA A 68 -2.32 3.05 0.66
C ALA A 68 -0.93 3.23 1.30
N ASP A 69 -0.85 3.31 2.63
CA ASP A 69 0.44 3.42 3.31
C ASP A 69 1.36 2.22 3.10
N CYS A 70 0.85 0.99 3.21
CA CYS A 70 1.69 -0.18 2.97
C CYS A 70 2.13 -0.24 1.50
N VAL A 71 1.26 0.17 0.57
CA VAL A 71 1.60 0.24 -0.84
C VAL A 71 2.72 1.26 -1.09
N ASP A 72 2.59 2.45 -0.52
CA ASP A 72 3.59 3.51 -0.65
C ASP A 72 4.92 3.07 -0.02
N SER A 73 4.88 2.42 1.15
CA SER A 73 6.06 1.82 1.80
C SER A 73 6.74 0.78 0.90
N ALA A 74 6.00 -0.17 0.32
CA ALA A 74 6.57 -1.19 -0.57
C ALA A 74 7.23 -0.56 -1.81
N ILE A 75 6.59 0.44 -2.43
CA ILE A 75 7.13 1.12 -3.61
C ILE A 75 8.42 1.87 -3.25
N ASN A 76 8.44 2.60 -2.13
CA ASN A 76 9.59 3.41 -1.75
C ASN A 76 10.78 2.54 -1.33
N LEU A 77 10.56 1.51 -0.51
CA LEU A 77 11.59 0.53 -0.17
C LEU A 77 12.13 -0.17 -1.43
N GLY A 78 11.23 -0.57 -2.33
CA GLY A 78 11.64 -1.15 -3.61
C GLY A 78 12.51 -0.23 -4.45
N ARG A 79 12.17 1.07 -4.52
CA ARG A 79 13.01 2.07 -5.21
C ARG A 79 14.38 2.22 -4.56
N GLU A 80 14.46 2.21 -3.24
CA GLU A 80 15.74 2.26 -2.52
C GLU A 80 16.60 1.04 -2.88
N VAL A 81 16.04 -0.17 -2.84
CA VAL A 81 16.75 -1.41 -3.24
C VAL A 81 17.23 -1.34 -4.69
N LEU A 82 16.38 -0.90 -5.62
CA LEU A 82 16.73 -0.75 -7.04
C LEU A 82 17.81 0.31 -7.28
N SER A 83 17.94 1.31 -6.40
CA SER A 83 19.01 2.31 -6.48
C SER A 83 20.38 1.78 -6.03
N MET A 84 20.39 0.67 -5.30
CA MET A 84 21.59 0.05 -4.73
C MET A 84 22.01 -1.24 -5.45
N THR A 85 21.25 -1.67 -6.44
CA THR A 85 21.45 -2.95 -7.15
C THR A 85 21.32 -2.74 -8.65
N ASP A 86 21.90 -3.63 -9.46
CA ASP A 86 21.75 -3.61 -10.92
C ASP A 86 20.42 -4.27 -11.39
N LEU A 87 19.46 -4.45 -10.49
CA LEU A 87 18.18 -5.07 -10.82
C LEU A 87 17.29 -4.08 -11.58
N ALA A 88 16.69 -4.54 -12.67
CA ALA A 88 15.70 -3.79 -13.43
C ALA A 88 14.32 -4.47 -13.32
N THR A 89 13.33 -3.76 -12.78
CA THR A 89 11.92 -4.18 -12.76
C THR A 89 11.01 -3.00 -13.08
N THR A 90 9.90 -3.28 -13.77
CA THR A 90 8.85 -2.30 -14.04
C THR A 90 8.06 -1.93 -12.77
N PHE A 91 8.09 -2.79 -11.75
CA PHE A 91 7.28 -2.62 -10.54
C PHE A 91 8.17 -2.61 -9.30
N PRO A 92 8.47 -1.44 -8.70
CA PRO A 92 9.38 -1.36 -7.56
C PRO A 92 8.97 -2.25 -6.38
N GLY A 93 7.68 -2.39 -6.09
CA GLY A 93 7.21 -3.27 -5.02
C GLY A 93 7.50 -4.77 -5.24
N SER A 94 7.87 -5.18 -6.46
CA SER A 94 8.08 -6.60 -6.79
C SER A 94 9.37 -7.19 -6.22
N VAL A 95 10.19 -6.40 -5.53
CA VAL A 95 11.45 -6.85 -4.90
C VAL A 95 11.32 -7.15 -3.41
N ILE A 96 10.12 -6.95 -2.83
CA ILE A 96 9.84 -7.21 -1.43
C ILE A 96 8.61 -8.09 -1.28
N SER A 97 8.66 -9.04 -0.36
CA SER A 97 7.51 -9.88 -0.02
C SER A 97 6.59 -9.22 1.01
N LEU A 98 5.35 -9.69 1.10
CA LEU A 98 4.40 -9.24 2.13
C LEU A 98 4.95 -9.46 3.55
N GLY A 99 5.64 -10.58 3.78
CA GLY A 99 6.23 -10.94 5.07
C GLY A 99 7.31 -9.94 5.49
N GLU A 100 8.28 -9.68 4.61
CA GLU A 100 9.36 -8.72 4.86
C GLU A 100 8.80 -7.32 5.14
N LEU A 101 7.85 -6.87 4.31
CA LEU A 101 7.19 -5.58 4.50
C LEU A 101 6.48 -5.49 5.86
N SER A 102 5.82 -6.57 6.30
CA SER A 102 5.13 -6.60 7.59
C SER A 102 6.08 -6.53 8.79
N CYS A 103 7.31 -7.01 8.66
CA CYS A 103 8.31 -6.99 9.73
C CYS A 103 8.93 -5.61 9.95
N VAL A 104 8.99 -4.78 8.90
CA VAL A 104 9.59 -3.44 8.98
C VAL A 104 8.58 -2.33 9.27
N ILE A 105 7.31 -2.54 8.91
CA ILE A 105 6.26 -1.54 9.12
C ILE A 105 5.83 -1.49 10.58
N ILE A 106 5.82 -0.27 11.14
CA ILE A 106 5.15 0.05 12.40
C ILE A 106 3.82 0.74 12.06
N PRO A 107 2.67 0.08 12.29
CA PRO A 107 1.35 0.66 12.02
C PRO A 107 1.07 1.87 12.91
N ARG A 108 0.58 2.96 12.31
CA ARG A 108 0.05 4.13 13.02
C ARG A 108 -1.38 4.41 12.56
N PRO A 109 -2.38 4.42 13.46
CA PRO A 109 -3.73 4.83 13.09
C PRO A 109 -3.74 6.24 12.49
N HIS A 110 -4.52 6.43 11.43
CA HIS A 110 -4.78 7.72 10.77
C HIS A 110 -3.53 8.48 10.26
N SER A 111 -2.37 7.81 10.22
CA SER A 111 -1.07 8.40 9.91
C SER A 111 -0.26 7.48 9.00
N MET A 112 0.81 8.02 8.40
CA MET A 112 1.76 7.21 7.62
C MET A 112 2.44 6.18 8.52
N HIS A 113 2.93 5.08 7.95
CA HIS A 113 3.74 4.13 8.70
C HIS A 113 5.02 4.76 9.24
N ALA A 114 5.47 4.27 10.40
CA ALA A 114 6.86 4.38 10.80
C ALA A 114 7.59 3.10 10.40
N PHE A 115 8.92 3.12 10.42
CA PHE A 115 9.74 1.96 10.07
C PHE A 115 10.59 1.54 11.27
N LYS A 116 10.74 0.23 11.47
CA LYS A 116 11.73 -0.33 12.38
C LYS A 116 13.08 -0.28 11.67
N ASN A 117 13.94 0.66 12.10
CA ASN A 117 15.32 0.81 11.63
C ASN A 117 16.29 0.23 12.66
#